data_AF-A0A2E2QZ78-F1
#
_entry.id   AF-A0A2E2QZ78-F1
#
_cell.length_a   1.000
_cell.length_b   1.000
_cell.length_c   1.000
_cell.angle_alpha   90.00
_cell.angle_beta   90.00
_cell.angle_gamma   90.00
#
_symmetry.space_group_name_H-M   'P 1'
#
loop_
_entity.id
_entity.type
_entity.pdbx_description
1 polymer ?
#
loop_
_entity_poly.entity_id
_entity_poly.type
_entity_poly.pdbx_seq_one_letter_code
_entity_poly.pdbx_strand_id
1 'polypeptide(L)'
;MIKKKLSEKNVEKFLLENPDFFINNSQLLNKLSFPSEKIHKKQTKIISYKDWIIQSLKIKQKSIIDNAKYNFFTQKKVLECSLKILKTEELKKFLNFLCYECPGIFDLEVINIISCDKNFTQKFNLIFKEEKIISQVFDCNKYLILDAVDENLNLFSDFDSKIYSNAIFSLDIEILNSPMLLVYGSKDNHFLSNKAFDLIFYLSKVIEKKLIDLV
;
A
#
# COMPACT_ATOMS: atom_id res chain seq x y z
N MET A 1 14.87 65.04 15.01
CA MET A 1 13.84 64.02 14.75
C MET A 1 14.35 62.67 15.26
N ILE A 2 13.75 62.17 16.34
CA ILE A 2 14.13 60.90 16.98
C ILE A 2 13.65 59.77 16.06
N LYS A 3 14.56 59.03 15.43
CA LYS A 3 14.22 57.85 14.62
C LYS A 3 13.48 56.86 15.51
N LYS A 4 12.19 56.63 15.26
CA LYS A 4 11.41 55.56 15.91
C LYS A 4 12.19 54.25 15.75
N LYS A 5 12.62 53.67 16.87
CA LYS A 5 13.32 52.38 16.89
C LYS A 5 12.32 51.34 16.39
N LEU A 6 12.47 50.92 15.13
CA LEU A 6 11.64 49.89 14.55
C LEU A 6 11.93 48.60 15.33
N SER A 7 10.92 48.06 16.02
CA SER A 7 11.07 46.81 16.75
C SER A 7 11.01 45.64 15.77
N GLU A 8 11.70 44.54 16.10
CA GLU A 8 11.69 43.31 15.29
C GLU A 8 10.26 42.81 15.05
N LYS A 9 9.39 42.88 16.06
CA LYS A 9 7.96 42.52 15.95
C LYS A 9 7.20 43.34 14.92
N ASN A 10 7.56 44.61 14.72
CA ASN A 10 6.91 45.46 13.73
C ASN A 10 7.35 45.09 12.31
N VAL A 11 8.61 44.67 12.13
CA VAL A 11 9.13 44.17 10.85
C VAL A 11 8.49 42.82 10.51
N GLU A 12 8.38 41.93 11.49
CA GLU A 12 7.75 40.62 11.33
C GLU A 12 6.28 40.76 10.92
N LYS A 13 5.51 41.59 11.62
CA LYS A 13 4.11 41.86 11.29
C LYS A 13 3.95 42.43 9.88
N PHE A 14 4.81 43.37 9.49
CA PHE A 14 4.79 43.96 8.14
C PHE A 14 5.06 42.93 7.03
N LEU A 15 6.03 42.03 7.24
CA LEU A 15 6.35 40.98 6.26
C LEU A 15 5.24 39.93 6.15
N LEU A 16 4.56 39.60 7.26
CA LEU A 16 3.42 38.68 7.25
C LEU A 16 2.20 39.28 6.54
N GLU A 17 1.95 40.57 6.72
CA GLU A 17 0.85 41.28 6.04
C GLU A 17 1.13 41.52 4.54
N ASN A 18 2.37 41.33 4.09
CA ASN A 18 2.80 41.58 2.71
C ASN A 18 3.64 40.42 2.15
N PRO A 19 3.04 39.25 1.85
CA PRO A 19 3.77 38.04 1.46
C PRO A 19 4.60 38.21 0.17
N ASP A 20 4.14 39.07 -0.75
CA ASP A 20 4.81 39.31 -2.04
C ASP A 20 5.94 40.36 -1.96
N PHE A 21 6.24 40.88 -0.77
CA PHE A 21 7.21 41.97 -0.59
C PHE A 21 8.59 41.66 -1.21
N PHE A 22 9.09 40.44 -1.04
CA PHE A 22 10.37 40.00 -1.61
C PHE A 22 10.28 39.56 -3.08
N ILE A 23 9.08 39.25 -3.58
CA ILE A 23 8.83 39.01 -5.00
C ILE A 23 8.94 40.33 -5.76
N ASN A 24 8.27 41.36 -5.24
CA ASN A 24 8.25 42.70 -5.83
C ASN A 24 9.58 43.44 -5.67
N ASN A 25 10.39 43.07 -4.67
CA ASN A 25 11.69 43.68 -4.39
C ASN A 25 12.82 42.65 -4.42
N SER A 26 12.87 41.84 -5.48
CA SER A 26 13.82 40.73 -5.65
C SER A 26 15.30 41.13 -5.49
N GLN A 27 15.67 42.38 -5.82
CA GLN A 27 17.03 42.89 -5.64
C GLN A 27 17.48 42.95 -4.17
N LEU A 28 16.54 43.07 -3.22
CA LEU A 28 16.85 43.06 -1.78
C LEU A 28 17.35 41.68 -1.33
N LEU A 29 16.92 40.60 -1.99
CA LEU A 29 17.37 39.24 -1.68
C LEU A 29 18.88 39.07 -1.90
N ASN A 30 19.46 39.80 -2.86
CA ASN A 30 20.90 39.79 -3.13
C ASN A 30 21.72 40.56 -2.08
N LYS A 31 21.06 41.42 -1.30
CA LYS A 31 21.68 42.25 -0.26
C LYS A 31 21.48 41.68 1.15
N LEU A 32 20.61 40.69 1.30
CA LEU A 32 20.44 39.99 2.56
C LEU A 32 21.71 39.21 2.88
N SER A 33 22.34 39.55 3.99
CA SER A 33 23.41 38.75 4.56
C SER A 33 22.78 37.55 5.24
N PHE A 34 22.77 36.42 4.54
CA PHE A 34 22.44 35.14 5.13
C PHE A 34 23.61 34.67 6.00
N PRO A 35 23.37 33.95 7.09
CA PRO A 35 24.44 33.38 7.89
C PRO A 35 25.29 32.45 7.02
N SER A 36 26.48 32.90 6.62
CA SER A 36 27.46 32.08 5.90
C SER A 36 28.06 31.01 6.82
N GLU A 37 28.46 29.87 6.25
CA GLU A 37 28.90 28.61 6.87
C GLU A 37 30.00 28.67 7.97
N LYS A 38 30.46 29.84 8.42
CA LYS A 38 31.56 29.98 9.41
C LYS A 38 31.16 30.25 10.85
N ILE A 39 29.88 30.13 11.22
CA ILE A 39 29.48 30.17 12.64
C ILE A 39 28.98 28.78 13.06
N HIS A 40 29.93 27.87 13.25
CA HIS A 40 29.71 26.70 14.09
C HIS A 40 29.72 27.15 15.56
N LYS A 41 28.53 27.32 16.14
CA LYS A 41 28.09 26.61 17.35
C LYS A 41 26.72 27.14 17.77
N LYS A 42 25.78 26.19 17.93
CA LYS A 42 24.37 26.29 18.33
C LYS A 42 23.37 26.70 17.24
N GLN A 43 22.72 25.66 16.71
CA GLN A 43 21.30 25.60 16.34
C GLN A 43 20.65 26.87 15.79
N THR A 44 20.49 26.92 14.47
CA THR A 44 19.20 27.03 13.75
C THR A 44 19.50 26.95 12.25
N LYS A 45 19.00 25.90 11.60
CA LYS A 45 19.41 25.46 10.26
C LYS A 45 18.69 26.28 9.19
N ILE A 46 19.15 27.51 8.94
CA ILE A 46 18.60 28.36 7.87
C ILE A 46 19.25 27.94 6.54
N ILE A 47 18.50 27.22 5.72
CA ILE A 47 18.88 26.78 4.38
C ILE A 47 18.42 27.85 3.37
N SER A 48 19.25 28.21 2.38
CA SER A 48 18.83 29.07 1.27
C SER A 48 17.59 28.49 0.59
N TYR A 49 16.59 29.31 0.26
CA TYR A 49 15.36 28.85 -0.36
C TYR A 49 15.61 28.04 -1.65
N LYS A 50 16.60 28.43 -2.45
CA LYS A 50 17.00 27.69 -3.66
C LYS A 50 17.55 26.30 -3.33
N ASP A 51 18.40 26.19 -2.32
CA ASP A 51 18.97 24.91 -1.89
C ASP A 51 17.92 24.01 -1.25
N TRP A 52 16.99 24.59 -0.48
CA TRP A 52 15.85 23.88 0.07
C TRP A 52 14.92 23.34 -1.03
N ILE A 53 14.63 24.13 -2.07
CA ILE A 53 13.88 23.66 -3.25
C ILE A 53 14.62 22.50 -3.92
N ILE A 54 15.91 22.66 -4.21
CA ILE A 54 16.70 21.63 -4.90
C ILE A 54 16.73 20.34 -4.08
N GLN A 55 16.93 20.42 -2.76
CA GLN A 55 16.89 19.25 -1.86
C GLN A 55 15.51 18.61 -1.84
N SER A 56 14.45 19.40 -1.76
CA SER A 56 13.06 18.91 -1.78
C SER A 56 12.71 18.22 -3.10
N LEU A 57 13.15 18.77 -4.23
CA LEU A 57 12.97 18.16 -5.55
C LEU A 57 13.76 16.85 -5.69
N LYS A 58 15.00 16.78 -5.18
CA LYS A 58 15.79 15.54 -5.15
C LYS A 58 15.12 14.46 -4.31
N ILE A 59 14.58 14.80 -3.14
CA ILE A 59 13.84 13.87 -2.28
C ILE A 59 12.58 13.36 -3.01
N LYS A 60 11.81 14.25 -3.65
CA LYS A 60 10.64 13.87 -4.45
C LYS A 60 11.02 12.97 -5.62
N GLN A 61 12.07 13.32 -6.37
CA GLN A 61 12.57 12.52 -7.49
C GLN A 61 12.98 11.11 -7.03
N LYS A 62 13.72 11.02 -5.93
CA LYS A 62 14.10 9.73 -5.35
C LYS A 62 12.87 8.89 -4.99
N SER A 63 11.89 9.48 -4.32
CA SER A 63 10.62 8.81 -3.99
C SER A 63 9.88 8.31 -5.25
N ILE A 64 9.83 9.11 -6.31
CA ILE A 64 9.20 8.70 -7.58
C ILE A 64 9.92 7.49 -8.19
N ILE A 65 11.26 7.53 -8.24
CA ILE A 65 12.07 6.43 -8.79
C ILE A 65 11.90 5.16 -7.95
N ASP A 66 11.93 5.28 -6.63
CA ASP A 66 11.78 4.13 -5.72
C ASP A 66 10.39 3.50 -5.85
N ASN A 67 9.33 4.31 -5.93
CA ASN A 67 7.97 3.83 -6.21
C ASN A 67 7.85 3.17 -7.59
N ALA A 68 8.46 3.75 -8.63
CA ALA A 68 8.44 3.18 -9.98
C ALA A 68 9.15 1.82 -10.04
N LYS A 69 10.31 1.69 -9.37
CA LYS A 69 11.01 0.42 -9.24
C LYS A 69 10.16 -0.62 -8.53
N TYR A 70 9.60 -0.27 -7.37
CA TYR A 70 8.74 -1.18 -6.61
C TYR A 70 7.57 -1.67 -7.46
N ASN A 71 6.85 -0.76 -8.13
CA ASN A 71 5.73 -1.11 -9.02
C ASN A 71 6.16 -2.03 -10.17
N PHE A 72 7.30 -1.76 -10.80
CA PHE A 72 7.83 -2.60 -11.87
C PHE A 72 8.15 -4.02 -11.40
N PHE A 73 8.78 -4.16 -10.22
CA PHE A 73 9.07 -5.47 -9.64
C PHE A 73 7.78 -6.22 -9.28
N THR A 74 6.80 -5.56 -8.66
CA THR A 74 5.51 -6.16 -8.34
C THR A 74 4.77 -6.60 -9.60
N GLN A 75 4.76 -5.79 -10.66
CA GLN A 75 4.16 -6.16 -11.95
C GLN A 75 4.83 -7.41 -12.54
N LYS A 76 6.16 -7.49 -12.51
CA LYS A 76 6.91 -8.66 -12.98
C LYS A 76 6.55 -9.92 -12.17
N LYS A 77 6.51 -9.82 -10.83
CA LYS A 77 6.08 -10.91 -9.94
C LYS A 77 4.66 -11.40 -10.30
N VAL A 78 3.72 -10.49 -10.53
CA VAL A 78 2.34 -10.84 -10.93
C VAL A 78 2.28 -11.54 -12.28
N LEU A 79 3.01 -11.06 -13.29
CA LEU A 79 3.05 -11.68 -14.61
C LEU A 79 3.67 -13.09 -14.56
N GLU A 80 4.79 -13.25 -13.87
CA GLU A 80 5.43 -14.56 -13.69
C GLU A 80 4.55 -15.54 -12.93
N CYS A 81 3.88 -15.08 -11.86
CA CYS A 81 2.92 -15.86 -11.10
C CYS A 81 1.74 -16.29 -11.99
N SER A 82 1.19 -15.37 -12.77
CA SER A 82 0.09 -15.66 -13.70
C SER A 82 0.47 -16.73 -14.72
N LEU A 83 1.68 -16.67 -15.27
CA LEU A 83 2.18 -17.71 -16.19
C LEU A 83 2.30 -19.08 -15.52
N LYS A 84 2.74 -19.15 -14.26
CA LYS A 84 2.80 -20.41 -13.50
C LYS A 84 1.40 -20.97 -13.24
N ILE A 85 0.46 -20.11 -12.86
CA ILE A 85 -0.95 -20.47 -12.64
C ILE A 85 -1.53 -21.08 -13.91
N LEU A 86 -1.37 -20.40 -15.05
CA LEU A 86 -1.91 -20.86 -16.34
C LEU A 86 -1.38 -22.23 -16.75
N LYS A 87 -0.08 -22.48 -16.52
CA LYS A 87 0.60 -23.75 -16.84
C LYS A 87 0.23 -24.92 -15.93
N THR A 88 -0.46 -24.68 -14.82
CA THR A 88 -0.78 -25.74 -13.86
C THR A 88 -2.06 -26.44 -14.26
N GLU A 89 -2.02 -27.74 -14.54
CA GLU A 89 -3.18 -28.49 -15.07
C GLU A 89 -3.95 -29.26 -13.98
N GLU A 90 -3.41 -29.35 -12.77
CA GLU A 90 -4.01 -30.14 -11.69
C GLU A 90 -4.44 -29.24 -10.53
N LEU A 91 -5.71 -29.35 -10.11
CA LEU A 91 -6.30 -28.57 -9.02
C LEU A 91 -5.47 -28.62 -7.73
N LYS A 92 -5.02 -29.81 -7.32
CA LYS A 92 -4.22 -29.98 -6.11
C LYS A 92 -2.88 -29.23 -6.19
N LYS A 93 -2.21 -29.29 -7.34
CA LYS A 93 -0.94 -28.56 -7.56
C LYS A 93 -1.19 -27.06 -7.57
N PHE A 94 -2.27 -26.61 -8.20
CA PHE A 94 -2.65 -25.20 -8.25
C PHE A 94 -2.93 -24.63 -6.85
N LEU A 95 -3.76 -25.31 -6.04
CA LEU A 95 -4.07 -24.87 -4.69
C LEU A 95 -2.86 -24.91 -3.77
N ASN A 96 -2.00 -25.92 -3.88
CA ASN A 96 -0.73 -25.95 -3.14
C ASN A 96 0.20 -24.79 -3.53
N PHE A 97 0.32 -24.50 -4.83
CA PHE A 97 1.09 -23.35 -5.31
C PHE A 97 0.53 -22.03 -4.76
N LEU A 98 -0.80 -21.88 -4.76
CA LEU A 98 -1.49 -20.71 -4.22
C LEU A 98 -1.21 -20.52 -2.72
N CYS A 99 -1.33 -21.59 -1.93
CA CYS A 99 -1.26 -21.50 -0.47
C CYS A 99 0.17 -21.42 0.08
N TYR A 100 1.16 -22.02 -0.58
CA TYR A 100 2.51 -22.16 -0.02
C TYR A 100 3.59 -21.41 -0.80
N GLU A 101 3.48 -21.32 -2.13
CA GLU A 101 4.50 -20.65 -2.94
C GLU A 101 4.19 -19.17 -3.19
N CYS A 102 2.93 -18.84 -3.49
CA CYS A 102 2.52 -17.46 -3.76
C CYS A 102 2.80 -16.49 -2.61
N PRO A 103 2.57 -16.83 -1.31
CA PRO A 103 2.86 -15.89 -0.22
C PRO A 103 4.33 -15.44 -0.22
N GLY A 104 5.26 -16.36 -0.46
CA GLY A 104 6.69 -16.05 -0.57
C GLY A 104 7.07 -15.21 -1.79
N ILE A 105 6.31 -15.29 -2.89
CA ILE A 105 6.52 -14.43 -4.08
C ILE A 105 6.14 -12.98 -3.76
N PHE A 106 5.06 -12.78 -3.02
CA PHE A 106 4.49 -11.46 -2.75
C PHE A 106 4.90 -10.86 -1.40
N ASP A 107 5.78 -11.54 -0.65
CA ASP A 107 6.18 -11.12 0.70
C ASP A 107 4.96 -10.96 1.63
N LEU A 108 4.00 -11.90 1.50
CA LEU A 108 2.76 -11.98 2.28
C LEU A 108 2.83 -13.17 3.23
N GLU A 109 2.08 -13.06 4.33
CA GLU A 109 1.99 -14.14 5.32
C GLU A 109 1.03 -15.24 4.87
N VAL A 110 -0.05 -14.83 4.21
CA VAL A 110 -1.02 -15.77 3.68
C VAL A 110 -1.60 -15.31 2.36
N ILE A 111 -1.77 -16.27 1.45
CA ILE A 111 -2.69 -16.23 0.32
C ILE A 111 -3.44 -17.55 0.37
N ASN A 112 -4.76 -17.54 0.54
CA ASN A 112 -5.53 -18.78 0.69
C ASN A 112 -7.01 -18.57 0.32
N ILE A 113 -7.78 -19.65 0.25
CA ILE A 113 -9.22 -19.64 0.00
C ILE A 113 -9.96 -19.99 1.30
N ILE A 114 -11.03 -19.24 1.58
CA ILE A 114 -12.00 -19.52 2.64
C ILE A 114 -13.27 -20.07 1.98
N SER A 115 -13.75 -21.22 2.46
CA SER A 115 -14.97 -21.87 1.98
C SER A 115 -15.76 -22.48 3.14
N CYS A 116 -17.07 -22.65 2.94
CA CYS A 116 -17.94 -23.38 3.86
C CYS A 116 -18.02 -24.88 3.56
N ASP A 117 -17.36 -25.39 2.51
CA ASP A 117 -17.25 -26.83 2.26
C ASP A 117 -16.09 -27.44 3.07
N LYS A 118 -16.44 -28.20 4.10
CA LYS A 118 -15.47 -28.86 4.99
C LYS A 118 -14.64 -29.94 4.27
N ASN A 119 -15.23 -30.69 3.34
CA ASN A 119 -14.53 -31.75 2.63
C ASN A 119 -13.51 -31.15 1.65
N PHE A 120 -13.91 -30.10 0.96
CA PHE A 120 -13.03 -29.38 0.03
C PHE A 120 -11.86 -28.73 0.76
N THR A 121 -12.14 -28.01 1.86
CA THR A 121 -11.11 -27.31 2.65
C THR A 121 -10.10 -28.28 3.27
N GLN A 122 -10.55 -29.40 3.84
CA GLN A 122 -9.65 -30.42 4.39
C GLN A 122 -8.79 -31.11 3.33
N LYS A 123 -9.37 -31.39 2.14
CA LYS A 123 -8.65 -32.07 1.05
C LYS A 123 -7.47 -31.25 0.50
N PHE A 124 -7.61 -29.92 0.51
CA PHE A 124 -6.65 -29.00 -0.11
C PHE A 124 -5.95 -28.05 0.88
N ASN A 125 -6.11 -28.29 2.19
CA ASN A 125 -5.59 -27.43 3.26
C ASN A 125 -6.00 -25.94 3.11
N LEU A 126 -7.26 -25.72 2.79
CA LEU A 126 -7.89 -24.39 2.73
C LEU A 126 -8.57 -24.09 4.07
N ILE A 127 -9.11 -22.88 4.18
CA ILE A 127 -9.69 -22.40 5.43
C ILE A 127 -11.19 -22.67 5.46
N PHE A 128 -11.64 -23.36 6.50
CA PHE A 128 -13.06 -23.57 6.75
C PHE A 128 -13.62 -22.45 7.62
N LYS A 129 -14.72 -21.83 7.17
CA LYS A 129 -15.55 -20.93 8.00
C LYS A 129 -17.02 -21.24 7.77
N GLU A 130 -17.83 -20.95 8.78
CA GLU A 130 -19.29 -21.07 8.65
C GLU A 130 -19.80 -20.11 7.57
N GLU A 131 -20.80 -20.56 6.81
CA GLU A 131 -21.42 -19.78 5.73
C GLU A 131 -21.92 -18.40 6.21
N LYS A 132 -22.40 -18.30 7.46
CA LYS A 132 -22.82 -17.03 8.08
C LYS A 132 -21.70 -16.00 8.14
N ILE A 133 -20.47 -16.43 8.43
CA ILE A 133 -19.29 -15.56 8.51
C ILE A 133 -18.89 -15.13 7.09
N ILE A 134 -18.87 -16.08 6.15
CA ILE A 134 -18.51 -15.80 4.76
C ILE A 134 -19.51 -14.82 4.14
N SER A 135 -20.81 -15.02 4.37
CA SER A 135 -21.90 -14.20 3.83
C SER A 135 -21.93 -12.77 4.34
N GLN A 136 -21.29 -12.46 5.47
CA GLN A 136 -21.15 -11.07 5.95
C GLN A 136 -20.19 -10.23 5.09
N VAL A 137 -19.27 -10.91 4.39
CA VAL A 137 -18.19 -10.29 3.60
C VAL A 137 -18.39 -10.54 2.11
N PHE A 138 -19.00 -11.67 1.78
CA PHE A 138 -19.39 -12.02 0.42
C PHE A 138 -20.42 -11.01 -0.10
N ASP A 139 -20.15 -10.47 -1.29
CA ASP A 139 -21.01 -9.53 -2.02
C ASP A 139 -21.08 -8.07 -1.51
N CYS A 140 -20.18 -7.62 -0.62
CA CYS A 140 -20.14 -6.20 -0.24
C CYS A 140 -19.70 -5.26 -1.38
N ASN A 141 -18.93 -5.72 -2.39
CA ASN A 141 -18.55 -5.02 -3.63
C ASN A 141 -17.75 -5.93 -4.62
N LYS A 142 -17.92 -7.26 -4.57
CA LYS A 142 -17.05 -8.31 -5.18
C LYS A 142 -15.61 -8.39 -4.66
N TYR A 143 -15.10 -7.33 -4.04
CA TYR A 143 -13.82 -7.30 -3.33
C TYR A 143 -13.91 -6.35 -2.14
N LEU A 144 -13.07 -6.59 -1.14
CA LEU A 144 -12.95 -5.81 0.08
C LEU A 144 -11.46 -5.70 0.42
N ILE A 145 -10.90 -4.50 0.33
CA ILE A 145 -9.54 -4.21 0.81
C ILE A 145 -9.69 -3.53 2.16
N LEU A 146 -8.98 -4.02 3.17
CA LEU A 146 -8.94 -3.41 4.47
C LEU A 146 -7.49 -3.05 4.82
N ASP A 147 -7.27 -1.76 5.07
CA ASP A 147 -5.99 -1.21 5.56
C ASP A 147 -5.65 -1.72 6.97
N ALA A 148 -6.66 -2.20 7.71
CA ALA A 148 -6.55 -2.89 8.98
C ALA A 148 -7.58 -4.03 9.04
N VAL A 149 -7.17 -5.23 9.46
CA VAL A 149 -8.08 -6.37 9.63
C VAL A 149 -9.18 -6.00 10.62
N ASP A 150 -10.43 -6.21 10.23
CA ASP A 150 -11.54 -6.17 11.17
C ASP A 150 -11.54 -7.46 11.99
N GLU A 151 -11.02 -7.38 13.21
CA GLU A 151 -10.97 -8.50 14.16
C GLU A 151 -12.37 -9.10 14.44
N ASN A 152 -13.45 -8.33 14.24
CA ASN A 152 -14.82 -8.81 14.44
C ASN A 152 -15.27 -9.79 13.35
N LEU A 153 -14.69 -9.72 12.15
CA LEU A 153 -15.00 -10.67 11.06
C LEU A 153 -14.43 -12.06 11.31
N ASN A 154 -13.44 -12.18 12.22
CA ASN A 154 -12.85 -13.45 12.66
C ASN A 154 -12.35 -14.37 11.52
N LEU A 155 -12.03 -13.77 10.36
CA LEU A 155 -11.59 -14.50 9.14
C LEU A 155 -10.19 -15.09 9.28
N PHE A 156 -9.31 -14.41 10.02
CA PHE A 156 -7.91 -14.80 10.20
C PHE A 156 -7.60 -15.34 11.61
N SER A 157 -8.61 -15.74 12.37
CA SER A 157 -8.45 -16.23 13.75
C SER A 157 -7.59 -17.50 13.86
N ASP A 158 -7.51 -18.25 12.77
CA ASP A 158 -6.89 -19.57 12.74
C ASP A 158 -5.42 -19.50 12.30
N PHE A 159 -4.87 -18.29 12.12
CA PHE A 159 -3.46 -18.09 11.78
C PHE A 159 -2.62 -17.85 13.03
N ASP A 160 -1.47 -18.51 13.09
CA ASP A 160 -0.46 -18.31 14.15
C ASP A 160 0.13 -16.88 14.12
N SER A 161 0.06 -16.21 12.96
CA SER A 161 0.57 -14.85 12.76
C SER A 161 -0.52 -13.80 12.82
N LYS A 162 -0.29 -12.73 13.59
CA LYS A 162 -1.17 -11.54 13.58
C LYS A 162 -1.13 -10.86 12.20
N ILE A 163 -2.24 -10.92 11.47
CA ILE A 163 -2.42 -10.22 10.20
C ILE A 163 -2.83 -8.77 10.52
N TYR A 164 -2.12 -7.80 9.97
CA TYR A 164 -2.40 -6.38 10.16
C TYR A 164 -3.30 -5.82 9.05
N SER A 165 -2.95 -6.09 7.79
CA SER A 165 -3.73 -5.63 6.63
C SER A 165 -4.09 -6.82 5.72
N ASN A 166 -5.22 -6.70 5.01
CA ASN A 166 -5.72 -7.77 4.17
C ASN A 166 -6.48 -7.26 2.93
N ALA A 167 -6.46 -8.08 1.88
CA ALA A 167 -7.34 -7.95 0.73
C ALA A 167 -8.16 -9.23 0.59
N ILE A 168 -9.46 -9.08 0.38
CA ILE A 168 -10.43 -10.16 0.29
C ILE A 168 -11.17 -10.01 -1.05
N PHE A 169 -11.32 -11.10 -1.79
CA PHE A 169 -12.05 -11.13 -3.05
C PHE A 169 -13.11 -12.21 -2.97
N SER A 170 -14.35 -11.87 -3.31
CA SER A 170 -15.41 -12.86 -3.47
C SER A 170 -15.16 -13.62 -4.77
N LEU A 171 -15.04 -14.94 -4.67
CA LEU A 171 -14.92 -15.82 -5.83
C LEU A 171 -16.32 -16.16 -6.36
N ASP A 172 -16.38 -16.49 -7.65
CA ASP A 172 -17.62 -16.92 -8.30
C ASP A 172 -18.28 -18.09 -7.54
N ILE A 173 -19.57 -17.94 -7.24
CA ILE A 173 -20.35 -18.93 -6.52
C ILE A 173 -20.50 -20.23 -7.32
N GLU A 174 -20.44 -20.15 -8.66
CA GLU A 174 -20.59 -21.30 -9.56
C GLU A 174 -19.46 -22.33 -9.42
N ILE A 175 -18.30 -21.97 -8.86
CA ILE A 175 -17.15 -22.87 -8.72
C ILE A 175 -17.50 -24.10 -7.85
N LEU A 176 -18.17 -23.89 -6.71
CA LEU A 176 -18.56 -24.97 -5.78
C LEU A 176 -20.04 -24.92 -5.39
N ASN A 177 -20.85 -24.11 -6.09
CA ASN A 177 -22.22 -23.77 -5.68
C ASN A 177 -22.31 -23.30 -4.22
N SER A 178 -21.26 -22.63 -3.73
CA SER A 178 -21.16 -22.15 -2.35
C SER A 178 -20.27 -20.89 -2.27
N PRO A 179 -20.54 -19.97 -1.31
CA PRO A 179 -19.75 -18.76 -1.14
C PRO A 179 -18.29 -19.05 -0.80
N MET A 180 -17.37 -18.40 -1.52
CA MET A 180 -15.93 -18.53 -1.30
C MET A 180 -15.23 -17.18 -1.36
N LEU A 181 -14.16 -17.05 -0.58
CA LEU A 181 -13.32 -15.86 -0.53
C LEU A 181 -11.88 -16.23 -0.83
N LEU A 182 -11.22 -15.45 -1.68
CA LEU A 182 -9.77 -15.44 -1.81
C LEU A 182 -9.20 -14.35 -0.91
N VAL A 183 -8.31 -14.71 0.00
CA VAL A 183 -7.74 -13.79 0.98
C VAL A 183 -6.24 -13.65 0.80
N TYR A 184 -5.78 -12.41 0.98
CA TYR A 184 -4.38 -12.01 1.05
C TYR A 184 -4.16 -11.33 2.40
N GLY A 185 -3.16 -11.76 3.16
CA GLY A 185 -2.85 -11.22 4.49
C GLY A 185 -1.38 -10.87 4.65
N SER A 186 -1.12 -9.72 5.26
CA SER A 186 0.24 -9.25 5.60
C SER A 186 0.33 -8.83 7.07
N LYS A 187 1.50 -9.05 7.69
CA LYS A 187 1.86 -8.46 8.99
C LYS A 187 2.10 -6.96 8.93
N ASP A 188 2.36 -6.44 7.73
CA ASP A 188 2.69 -5.04 7.49
C ASP A 188 1.53 -4.30 6.83
N ASN A 189 1.76 -3.00 6.63
CA ASN A 189 0.91 -2.02 5.97
C ASN A 189 0.89 -2.17 4.43
N HIS A 190 0.85 -3.41 3.92
CA HIS A 190 1.04 -3.71 2.50
C HIS A 190 -0.10 -3.24 1.59
N PHE A 191 -1.34 -3.24 2.09
CA PHE A 191 -2.53 -2.89 1.29
C PHE A 191 -2.95 -1.42 1.40
N LEU A 192 -2.21 -0.59 2.15
CA LEU A 192 -2.54 0.83 2.34
C LEU A 192 -2.56 1.61 1.02
N SER A 193 -3.56 2.48 0.88
CA SER A 193 -3.70 3.52 -0.16
C SER A 193 -4.03 3.04 -1.59
N ASN A 194 -4.69 1.89 -1.78
CA ASN A 194 -5.01 1.29 -3.09
C ASN A 194 -3.78 1.05 -4.00
N LYS A 195 -2.56 1.16 -3.46
CA LYS A 195 -1.35 0.88 -4.22
C LYS A 195 -1.32 -0.61 -4.55
N ALA A 196 -1.01 -0.92 -5.81
CA ALA A 196 -1.03 -2.28 -6.35
C ALA A 196 -2.39 -3.00 -6.32
N PHE A 197 -3.50 -2.29 -6.03
CA PHE A 197 -4.84 -2.89 -6.09
C PHE A 197 -5.11 -3.51 -7.47
N ASP A 198 -4.83 -2.79 -8.55
CA ASP A 198 -5.08 -3.27 -9.91
C ASP A 198 -4.35 -4.59 -10.21
N LEU A 199 -3.13 -4.74 -9.68
CA LEU A 199 -2.29 -5.92 -9.88
C LEU A 199 -2.79 -7.12 -9.08
N ILE A 200 -3.19 -6.89 -7.82
CA ILE A 200 -3.77 -7.94 -6.98
C ILE A 200 -5.14 -8.34 -7.53
N PHE A 201 -5.99 -7.38 -7.89
CA PHE A 201 -7.29 -7.63 -8.51
C PHE A 201 -7.15 -8.44 -9.80
N TYR A 202 -6.21 -8.06 -10.68
CA TYR A 202 -5.89 -8.85 -11.88
C TYR A 202 -5.49 -10.28 -11.52
N LEU A 203 -4.57 -10.46 -10.56
CA LEU A 203 -4.14 -11.78 -10.12
C LEU A 203 -5.30 -12.61 -9.55
N SER A 204 -6.17 -11.99 -8.75
CA SER A 204 -7.37 -12.63 -8.21
C SER A 204 -8.31 -13.12 -9.32
N LYS A 205 -8.45 -12.35 -10.41
CA LYS A 205 -9.24 -12.77 -11.58
C LYS A 205 -8.60 -13.91 -12.37
N VAL A 206 -7.27 -13.93 -12.48
CA VAL A 206 -6.55 -15.07 -13.06
C VAL A 206 -6.74 -16.33 -12.21
N ILE A 207 -6.64 -16.20 -10.87
CA ILE A 207 -6.87 -17.29 -9.92
C ILE A 207 -8.31 -17.82 -10.02
N GLU A 208 -9.29 -16.94 -9.99
CA GLU A 208 -10.72 -17.29 -10.12
C GLU A 208 -10.98 -18.05 -11.42
N LYS A 209 -10.53 -17.50 -12.56
CA LYS A 209 -10.70 -18.16 -13.85
C LYS A 209 -10.04 -19.53 -13.89
N LYS A 210 -8.82 -19.64 -13.37
CA LYS A 210 -8.11 -20.92 -13.36
C LYS A 210 -8.81 -21.95 -12.46
N LEU A 211 -9.37 -21.50 -11.33
CA LEU A 211 -10.12 -22.37 -10.43
C LEU A 211 -11.39 -22.90 -11.12
N ILE A 212 -12.13 -22.06 -11.83
CA ILE A 212 -13.29 -22.48 -12.66
C ILE A 212 -12.88 -23.54 -13.68
N ASP A 213 -11.72 -23.40 -14.32
CA ASP A 213 -11.28 -24.33 -15.36
C ASP A 213 -10.79 -25.69 -14.80
N LEU A 214 -10.50 -25.79 -13.50
CA LEU A 214 -9.90 -26.96 -12.85
C LEU A 214 -10.85 -27.74 -11.93
N VAL A 215 -11.99 -27.15 -11.56
CA VAL A 215 -13.03 -27.76 -10.72
C VAL A 215 -14.10 -28.37 -11.62
#